data_AF-A0A523RM16-F1
#
_entry.id   AF-A0A523RM16-F1
#
_cell.length_a   1.000
_cell.length_b   1.000
_cell.length_c   1.000
_cell.angle_alpha   90.00
_cell.angle_beta   90.00
_cell.angle_gamma   90.00
#
_symmetry.space_group_name_H-M   'P 1'
#
loop_
_entity.id
_entity.type
_entity.pdbx_description
1 polymer ?
#
loop_
_entity_poly.entity_id
_entity_poly.type
_entity_poly.pdbx_seq_one_letter_code
_entity_poly.pdbx_strand_id
1 'polypeptide(L)'
;MNTGLRTRKVAAMLLIAALFAPYFISVGFVPSKVVAAEDPINPLIVIDMSHGQYSSYVFGEEDAWLVNNLTAMGFEVVFAWGGLNDSILADATGLLVGAIYGTTNGFTTAEIDDVAAWFNAGNKFLWVGSDSDYSGYAYINNNASLILDAVGSHVYPEAISISDAYSNCNASYRVVANGTSTDPYVADIVAGVDQVLMHGPTSLYGSTSGAEGTDAVALETETITDVYPLLYYGASATIGDSDLVPPLANADGDSGEFVAVTLEVNAGTDGTGVIVVSGASPYGDYQPMFTTEYYTVPLEGDAFVKQAIDFGMEKAAGSLIVFDMSHGQYSSYVFGEEDTWLLNNLTDAGYTVAFAWGGLNDTVLARARGLMIGAIYGTTNGFTAAEIDAVDDWFAEGNKFLWVGSDSDYSGYAYINNNASLILEAAGSHVYPEAISISDAYSNCNASYRVVANGTSTDPFVADIVAGVDQVLMHGPTSLYGSSSATADADVVSLETGSIDNVYPLLYYGASATIGDSDLVPPLANADGDSGEFVAVTIEINAGTAGTGVIVVSGASPYGDYQPMFTTEYYTVPLEGDAFVKQTIDFGMDYAMNPFTPTGPGLAIDPVLLMGIVGAVVVVIIIVVVMKRR
;
A
#
# COMPACT_ATOMS: atom_id res chain seq x y z
N MET A 1 39.45 53.58 5.54
CA MET A 1 39.65 53.42 4.08
C MET A 1 39.03 52.13 3.50
N ASN A 2 38.02 51.50 4.13
CA ASN A 2 37.46 50.20 3.69
C ASN A 2 35.95 50.22 3.34
N THR A 3 35.27 51.36 3.44
CA THR A 3 33.84 51.47 3.13
C THR A 3 33.57 51.44 1.63
N GLY A 4 34.42 52.06 0.81
CA GLY A 4 34.23 52.11 -0.64
C GLY A 4 34.33 50.77 -1.37
N LEU A 5 35.05 49.78 -0.81
CA LEU A 5 35.19 48.46 -1.43
C LEU A 5 33.96 47.59 -1.19
N ARG A 6 33.32 47.70 -0.01
CA ARG A 6 32.08 46.96 0.30
C ARG A 6 30.90 47.49 -0.51
N THR A 7 30.76 48.81 -0.64
CA THR A 7 29.68 49.41 -1.45
C THR A 7 29.78 49.04 -2.93
N ARG A 8 31.01 48.94 -3.48
CA ARG A 8 31.22 48.50 -4.87
C ARG A 8 30.91 47.01 -5.09
N LYS A 9 31.18 46.15 -4.10
CA LYS A 9 30.83 44.72 -4.17
C LYS A 9 29.31 44.50 -4.10
N VAL A 10 28.61 45.22 -3.22
CA VAL A 10 27.14 45.14 -3.13
C VAL A 10 26.48 45.70 -4.39
N ALA A 11 26.96 46.83 -4.91
CA ALA A 11 26.44 47.39 -6.16
C ALA A 11 26.71 46.46 -7.36
N ALA A 12 27.86 45.80 -7.43
CA ALA A 12 28.16 44.83 -8.47
C ALA A 12 27.26 43.57 -8.37
N MET A 13 27.00 43.06 -7.17
CA MET A 13 26.09 41.92 -6.96
C MET A 13 24.65 42.25 -7.34
N LEU A 14 24.16 43.45 -7.01
CA LEU A 14 22.81 43.90 -7.41
C LEU A 14 22.69 44.14 -8.92
N LEU A 15 23.76 44.64 -9.57
CA LEU A 15 23.79 44.80 -11.02
C LEU A 15 23.82 43.45 -11.75
N ILE A 16 24.54 42.47 -11.20
CA ILE A 16 24.56 41.09 -11.69
C ILE A 16 23.17 40.45 -11.53
N ALA A 17 22.53 40.56 -10.36
CA ALA A 17 21.18 40.05 -10.14
C ALA A 17 20.14 40.70 -11.07
N ALA A 18 20.24 42.01 -11.32
CA ALA A 18 19.35 42.72 -12.24
C ALA A 18 19.58 42.35 -13.73
N LEU A 19 20.80 41.95 -14.11
CA LEU A 19 21.12 41.48 -15.46
C LEU A 19 20.63 40.05 -15.71
N PHE A 20 20.44 39.24 -14.66
CA PHE A 20 19.88 37.89 -14.75
C PHE A 20 18.37 37.81 -14.48
N ALA A 21 17.74 38.86 -13.91
CA ALA A 21 16.29 38.91 -13.69
C ALA A 21 15.42 38.61 -14.92
N PRO A 22 15.78 38.98 -16.16
CA PRO A 22 15.00 38.61 -17.35
C PRO A 22 15.06 37.11 -17.72
N TYR A 23 16.05 36.36 -17.21
CA TYR A 23 16.17 34.92 -17.44
C TYR A 23 15.27 34.08 -16.51
N PHE A 24 14.72 34.69 -15.46
CA PHE A 24 13.82 34.00 -14.51
C PHE A 24 12.33 34.21 -14.79
N ILE A 25 11.96 35.02 -15.80
CA ILE A 25 10.54 35.35 -16.10
C ILE A 25 10.11 34.82 -17.49
N SER A 26 10.90 33.96 -18.15
CA SER A 26 10.45 33.30 -19.38
C SER A 26 10.99 31.88 -19.54
N VAL A 27 10.67 31.01 -18.59
CA VAL A 27 10.53 29.59 -18.90
C VAL A 27 9.09 29.37 -19.33
N GLY A 28 8.83 29.63 -20.62
CA GLY A 28 7.82 28.85 -21.30
C GLY A 28 8.31 27.41 -21.26
N PHE A 29 7.48 26.52 -20.74
CA PHE A 29 7.72 25.08 -20.71
C PHE A 29 8.08 24.61 -22.12
N VAL A 30 9.37 24.39 -22.36
CA VAL A 30 9.82 23.50 -23.41
C VAL A 30 9.93 22.15 -22.72
N PRO A 31 9.14 21.13 -23.11
CA PRO A 31 9.32 19.79 -22.59
C PRO A 31 10.69 19.32 -23.07
N SER A 32 11.68 19.37 -22.18
CA SER A 32 12.93 18.69 -22.41
C SER A 32 12.64 17.20 -22.28
N LYS A 33 12.69 16.46 -23.40
CA LYS A 33 12.96 15.02 -23.34
C LYS A 33 14.35 14.86 -22.73
N VAL A 34 14.43 14.68 -21.42
CA VAL A 34 15.61 14.20 -20.72
C VAL A 34 15.33 12.76 -20.34
N VAL A 35 16.16 11.90 -20.91
CA VAL A 35 16.32 10.49 -20.59
C VAL A 35 17.09 10.40 -19.27
N ALA A 36 16.41 9.89 -18.25
CA ALA A 36 16.86 8.95 -17.24
C ALA A 36 15.55 8.42 -16.65
N ALA A 37 15.45 7.14 -16.32
CA ALA A 37 14.37 6.69 -15.45
C ALA A 37 14.36 7.64 -14.25
N GLU A 38 13.20 8.22 -13.89
CA GLU A 38 13.13 8.75 -12.53
C GLU A 38 13.47 7.54 -11.65
N ASP A 39 14.55 7.65 -10.88
CA ASP A 39 14.94 6.59 -9.96
C ASP A 39 13.66 6.22 -9.17
N PRO A 40 13.34 4.93 -9.00
CA PRO A 40 12.16 4.55 -8.24
C PRO A 40 12.17 5.33 -6.93
N ILE A 41 11.04 5.98 -6.61
CA ILE A 41 10.92 6.76 -5.38
C ILE A 41 11.02 5.76 -4.23
N ASN A 42 12.23 5.60 -3.70
CA ASN A 42 12.48 4.75 -2.56
C ASN A 42 11.82 5.40 -1.35
N PRO A 43 10.95 4.70 -0.62
CA PRO A 43 10.31 5.29 0.54
C PRO A 43 11.34 5.65 1.59
N LEU A 44 11.21 6.87 2.11
CA LEU A 44 12.13 7.44 3.07
C LEU A 44 11.79 7.00 4.50
N ILE A 45 12.77 6.42 5.18
CA ILE A 45 12.77 6.13 6.62
C ILE A 45 13.66 7.15 7.33
N VAL A 46 13.08 7.86 8.28
CA VAL A 46 13.80 8.74 9.20
C VAL A 46 14.13 7.96 10.47
N ILE A 47 15.38 8.00 10.90
CA ILE A 47 15.84 7.46 12.19
C ILE A 47 16.18 8.63 13.11
N ASP A 48 15.51 8.74 14.24
CA ASP A 48 15.79 9.80 15.22
C ASP A 48 17.13 9.58 15.94
N MET A 49 18.05 10.53 15.84
CA MET A 49 19.33 10.50 16.56
C MET A 49 19.50 11.70 17.51
N SER A 50 18.43 12.44 17.75
CA SER A 50 18.49 13.74 18.41
C SER A 50 18.19 13.71 19.91
N HIS A 51 17.66 12.60 20.43
CA HIS A 51 17.18 12.46 21.80
C HIS A 51 18.05 11.51 22.65
N GLY A 52 19.36 11.52 22.39
CA GLY A 52 20.35 10.80 23.21
C GLY A 52 20.63 9.36 22.79
N GLN A 53 20.12 8.92 21.63
CA GLN A 53 20.39 7.60 21.07
C GLN A 53 21.82 7.47 20.51
N TYR A 54 22.43 8.57 20.08
CA TYR A 54 23.75 8.49 19.45
C TYR A 54 24.86 8.13 20.46
N SER A 55 25.58 7.05 20.14
CA SER A 55 26.85 6.71 20.75
C SER A 55 27.87 6.38 19.68
N SER A 56 29.05 7.03 19.70
CA SER A 56 30.12 6.73 18.74
C SER A 56 30.65 5.29 18.83
N TYR A 57 30.36 4.59 19.93
CA TYR A 57 30.72 3.19 20.12
C TYR A 57 29.79 2.25 19.33
N VAL A 58 28.52 2.62 19.17
CA VAL A 58 27.48 1.82 18.51
C VAL A 58 27.36 2.21 17.03
N PHE A 59 27.36 3.51 16.76
CA PHE A 59 27.00 4.07 15.46
C PHE A 59 27.82 3.55 14.28
N GLY A 60 29.12 3.38 14.46
CA GLY A 60 30.03 3.04 13.36
C GLY A 60 29.88 1.61 12.84
N GLU A 61 29.37 0.69 13.66
CA GLU A 61 29.24 -0.74 13.30
C GLU A 61 27.77 -1.17 13.26
N GLU A 62 26.99 -0.81 14.27
CA GLU A 62 25.62 -1.30 14.44
C GLU A 62 24.60 -0.43 13.68
N ASP A 63 24.51 0.88 13.96
CA ASP A 63 23.50 1.73 13.28
C ASP A 63 23.77 1.85 11.77
N ALA A 64 25.05 1.87 11.39
CA ALA A 64 25.46 1.81 9.99
C ALA A 64 25.08 0.48 9.32
N TRP A 65 25.13 -0.64 10.06
CA TRP A 65 24.66 -1.93 9.55
C TRP A 65 23.15 -1.89 9.26
N LEU A 66 22.34 -1.34 10.17
CA LEU A 66 20.89 -1.26 9.96
C LEU A 66 20.56 -0.43 8.71
N VAL A 67 21.15 0.76 8.58
CA VAL A 67 20.97 1.62 7.41
C VAL A 67 21.35 0.91 6.12
N ASN A 68 22.48 0.21 6.09
CA ASN A 68 22.92 -0.49 4.88
C ASN A 68 21.97 -1.63 4.50
N ASN A 69 21.40 -2.34 5.47
CA ASN A 69 20.45 -3.41 5.20
C ASN A 69 19.11 -2.84 4.71
N LEU A 70 18.59 -1.79 5.35
CA LEU A 70 17.37 -1.12 4.90
C LEU A 70 17.56 -0.51 3.50
N THR A 71 18.73 0.05 3.21
CA THR A 71 19.06 0.55 1.86
C THR A 71 19.10 -0.60 0.85
N ALA A 72 19.64 -1.76 1.23
CA ALA A 72 19.66 -2.95 0.39
C ALA A 72 18.26 -3.53 0.14
N MET A 73 17.30 -3.26 1.04
CA MET A 73 15.87 -3.57 0.87
C MET A 73 15.12 -2.52 0.03
N GLY A 74 15.80 -1.47 -0.45
CA GLY A 74 15.20 -0.46 -1.32
C GLY A 74 14.62 0.75 -0.59
N PHE A 75 14.91 0.95 0.69
CA PHE A 75 14.53 2.15 1.43
C PHE A 75 15.59 3.25 1.28
N GLU A 76 15.15 4.51 1.20
CA GLU A 76 16.03 5.62 1.52
C GLU A 76 16.04 5.79 3.05
N VAL A 77 17.22 5.99 3.65
CA VAL A 77 17.32 6.11 5.11
C VAL A 77 18.14 7.34 5.47
N VAL A 78 17.58 8.17 6.35
CA VAL A 78 18.24 9.39 6.84
C VAL A 78 18.21 9.44 8.37
N PHE A 79 19.25 10.02 8.94
CA PHE A 79 19.31 10.29 10.37
C PHE A 79 18.87 11.73 10.65
N ALA A 80 17.96 11.91 11.61
CA ALA A 80 17.57 13.23 12.11
C ALA A 80 18.53 13.68 13.22
N TRP A 81 19.37 14.67 12.91
CA TRP A 81 20.32 15.27 13.85
C TRP A 81 19.86 16.67 14.26
N GLY A 82 19.26 16.80 15.45
CA GLY A 82 18.87 18.10 16.01
C GLY A 82 17.37 18.35 16.18
N GLY A 83 16.57 17.28 16.18
CA GLY A 83 15.15 17.30 16.49
C GLY A 83 14.30 16.84 15.31
N LEU A 84 13.06 16.48 15.60
CA LEU A 84 12.04 16.17 14.59
C LEU A 84 11.28 17.44 14.21
N ASN A 85 10.89 17.57 12.95
CA ASN A 85 10.03 18.66 12.50
C ASN A 85 9.39 18.34 11.15
N ASP A 86 8.40 19.16 10.78
CA ASP A 86 7.70 19.11 9.49
C ASP A 86 8.63 18.96 8.28
N SER A 87 9.74 19.71 8.22
CA SER A 87 10.67 19.69 7.10
C SER A 87 11.50 18.40 7.02
N ILE A 88 11.80 17.75 8.14
CA ILE A 88 12.52 16.47 8.15
C ILE A 88 11.56 15.32 7.81
N LEU A 89 10.31 15.44 8.24
CA LEU A 89 9.29 14.40 8.07
C LEU A 89 8.48 14.52 6.76
N ALA A 90 8.59 15.62 6.01
CA ALA A 90 7.75 15.93 4.86
C ALA A 90 7.64 14.79 3.82
N ASP A 91 8.77 14.18 3.47
CA ASP A 91 8.84 13.09 2.49
C ASP A 91 8.97 11.71 3.16
N ALA A 92 9.00 11.67 4.49
CA ALA A 92 9.17 10.44 5.25
C ALA A 92 7.89 9.61 5.23
N THR A 93 8.05 8.32 4.96
CA THR A 93 6.97 7.31 5.07
C THR A 93 7.16 6.42 6.28
N GLY A 94 8.40 6.34 6.81
CA GLY A 94 8.72 5.68 8.06
C GLY A 94 9.45 6.59 9.05
N LEU A 95 9.20 6.41 10.34
CA LEU A 95 9.94 7.01 11.44
C LEU A 95 10.29 5.95 12.49
N LEU A 96 11.57 5.84 12.83
CA LEU A 96 12.06 5.02 13.93
C LEU A 96 12.52 5.93 15.07
N VAL A 97 11.98 5.70 16.26
CA VAL A 97 12.34 6.36 17.51
C VAL A 97 12.82 5.30 18.50
N GLY A 98 14.10 5.34 18.85
CA GLY A 98 14.69 4.47 19.86
C GLY A 98 14.50 5.00 21.28
N ALA A 99 15.03 4.25 22.26
CA ALA A 99 14.99 4.64 23.67
C ALA A 99 15.68 5.99 23.92
N ILE A 100 15.02 6.86 24.69
CA ILE A 100 15.46 8.25 24.91
C ILE A 100 16.26 8.35 26.19
N TYR A 101 17.56 8.53 26.05
CA TYR A 101 18.48 8.58 27.19
C TYR A 101 18.76 10.01 27.63
N GLY A 102 18.60 10.29 28.93
CA GLY A 102 18.89 11.58 29.56
C GLY A 102 17.65 12.45 29.79
N THR A 103 17.54 12.99 31.01
CA THR A 103 16.37 13.77 31.47
C THR A 103 16.16 15.11 30.77
N THR A 104 17.10 15.55 29.94
CA THR A 104 17.03 16.80 29.18
C THR A 104 16.85 16.58 27.67
N ASN A 105 16.79 15.32 27.25
CA ASN A 105 16.75 14.93 25.84
C ASN A 105 15.33 14.49 25.43
N GLY A 106 14.30 14.88 26.18
CA GLY A 106 12.91 14.60 25.80
C GLY A 106 12.45 15.49 24.66
N PHE A 107 11.37 15.06 23.99
CA PHE A 107 10.75 15.81 22.90
C PHE A 107 10.20 17.15 23.38
N THR A 108 10.33 18.16 22.55
CA THR A 108 9.56 19.39 22.69
C THR A 108 8.12 19.18 22.25
N THR A 109 7.20 20.03 22.73
CA THR A 109 5.81 19.99 22.26
C THR A 109 5.69 20.17 20.74
N ALA A 110 6.55 20.99 20.13
CA ALA A 110 6.54 21.19 18.68
C ALA A 110 6.93 19.91 17.92
N GLU A 111 7.90 19.15 18.42
CA GLU A 111 8.27 17.86 17.86
C GLU A 111 7.12 16.85 17.94
N ILE A 112 6.46 16.77 19.09
CA ILE A 112 5.30 15.89 19.27
C ILE A 112 4.16 16.29 18.33
N ASP A 113 3.86 17.58 18.21
CA ASP A 113 2.83 18.09 17.29
C ASP A 113 3.17 17.77 15.83
N ASP A 114 4.44 17.92 15.42
CA ASP A 114 4.89 17.62 14.06
C ASP A 114 4.85 16.11 13.75
N VAL A 115 5.25 15.26 14.69
CA VAL A 115 5.13 13.79 14.56
C VAL A 115 3.67 13.37 14.48
N ALA A 116 2.81 13.94 15.34
CA ALA A 116 1.38 13.66 15.32
C ALA A 116 0.74 14.11 14.00
N ALA A 117 1.06 15.31 13.51
CA ALA A 117 0.55 15.80 12.23
C ALA A 117 1.03 14.94 11.06
N TRP A 118 2.31 14.55 11.06
CA TRP A 118 2.89 13.67 10.05
C TRP A 118 2.23 12.29 10.03
N PHE A 119 2.09 11.63 11.19
CA PHE A 119 1.51 10.29 11.28
C PHE A 119 0.02 10.29 10.91
N ASN A 120 -0.72 11.28 11.42
CA ASN A 120 -2.16 11.43 11.15
C ASN A 120 -2.47 11.93 9.74
N ALA A 121 -1.47 12.29 8.93
CA ALA A 121 -1.66 12.51 7.49
C ALA A 121 -1.90 11.19 6.72
N GLY A 122 -1.81 10.05 7.40
CA GLY A 122 -2.08 8.74 6.84
C GLY A 122 -0.88 8.13 6.14
N ASN A 123 -0.96 6.82 5.92
CA ASN A 123 0.02 6.01 5.24
C ASN A 123 1.45 6.15 5.81
N LYS A 124 1.59 6.05 7.13
CA LYS A 124 2.87 6.18 7.85
C LYS A 124 3.17 4.99 8.74
N PHE A 125 4.44 4.61 8.76
CA PHE A 125 4.99 3.60 9.66
C PHE A 125 5.77 4.27 10.79
N LEU A 126 5.44 3.94 12.03
CA LEU A 126 6.12 4.45 13.22
C LEU A 126 6.62 3.30 14.09
N TRP A 127 7.92 3.26 14.40
CA TRP A 127 8.45 2.38 15.45
C TRP A 127 8.85 3.21 16.66
N VAL A 128 8.25 2.96 17.83
CA VAL A 128 8.67 3.54 19.12
C VAL A 128 9.26 2.46 20.03
N GLY A 129 10.57 2.50 20.22
CA GLY A 129 11.30 1.68 21.18
C GLY A 129 11.44 2.37 22.53
N SER A 130 11.37 1.59 23.60
CA SER A 130 11.56 2.04 24.98
C SER A 130 12.70 1.27 25.68
N ASP A 131 12.79 1.43 26.99
CA ASP A 131 13.66 0.64 27.88
C ASP A 131 12.92 0.46 29.22
N SER A 132 13.46 -0.39 30.07
CA SER A 132 13.13 -0.47 31.49
C SER A 132 13.36 0.84 32.24
N ASP A 133 12.60 1.01 33.31
CA ASP A 133 12.71 2.14 34.22
C ASP A 133 13.79 1.94 35.31
N TYR A 134 14.61 0.89 35.22
CA TYR A 134 15.53 0.47 36.27
C TYR A 134 16.36 1.64 36.83
N SER A 135 16.40 1.78 38.16
CA SER A 135 17.01 2.93 38.87
C SER A 135 16.24 4.26 38.77
N GLY A 136 14.94 4.22 38.48
CA GLY A 136 14.06 5.40 38.45
C GLY A 136 14.15 6.19 37.14
N TYR A 137 14.38 5.50 36.04
CA TYR A 137 14.50 6.04 34.69
C TYR A 137 13.18 6.00 33.91
N ALA A 138 12.03 6.06 34.61
CA ALA A 138 10.70 6.15 34.01
C ALA A 138 10.53 7.27 32.96
N TYR A 139 11.45 8.25 32.91
CA TYR A 139 11.48 9.24 31.83
C TYR A 139 11.66 8.60 30.43
N ILE A 140 12.27 7.43 30.30
CA ILE A 140 12.40 6.72 29.01
C ILE A 140 11.01 6.31 28.51
N ASN A 141 10.24 5.62 29.36
CA ASN A 141 8.86 5.20 29.09
C ASN A 141 7.94 6.40 28.88
N ASN A 142 8.08 7.45 29.70
CA ASN A 142 7.28 8.67 29.56
C ASN A 142 7.50 9.34 28.20
N ASN A 143 8.74 9.43 27.70
CA ASN A 143 8.99 10.05 26.40
C ASN A 143 8.46 9.21 25.24
N ALA A 144 8.59 7.88 25.30
CA ALA A 144 7.97 6.99 24.32
C ALA A 144 6.44 7.16 24.32
N SER A 145 5.84 7.19 25.51
CA SER A 145 4.39 7.34 25.68
C SER A 145 3.87 8.69 25.21
N LEU A 146 4.66 9.78 25.28
CA LEU A 146 4.27 11.08 24.72
C LEU A 146 4.05 11.03 23.20
N ILE A 147 4.91 10.32 22.46
CA ILE A 147 4.70 10.12 21.01
C ILE A 147 3.48 9.24 20.78
N LEU A 148 3.40 8.11 21.48
CA LEU A 148 2.34 7.11 21.29
C LEU A 148 0.94 7.69 21.58
N ASP A 149 0.82 8.49 22.64
CA ASP A 149 -0.43 9.18 22.99
C ASP A 149 -0.82 10.23 21.93
N ALA A 150 0.16 10.98 21.42
CA ALA A 150 -0.08 12.00 20.41
C ALA A 150 -0.55 11.45 19.05
N VAL A 151 -0.16 10.21 18.73
CA VAL A 151 -0.63 9.50 17.52
C VAL A 151 -1.85 8.61 17.78
N GLY A 152 -2.34 8.55 19.03
CA GLY A 152 -3.52 7.76 19.41
C GLY A 152 -3.30 6.25 19.41
N SER A 153 -2.09 5.79 19.77
CA SER A 153 -1.78 4.36 19.89
C SER A 153 -2.58 3.69 21.02
N HIS A 154 -2.82 2.40 20.87
CA HIS A 154 -3.42 1.56 21.92
C HIS A 154 -2.38 0.78 22.72
N VAL A 155 -1.08 0.96 22.46
CA VAL A 155 0.00 0.22 23.15
C VAL A 155 1.03 1.18 23.71
N TYR A 156 1.48 0.91 24.93
CA TYR A 156 2.43 1.74 25.65
C TYR A 156 3.45 0.88 26.40
N PRO A 157 4.71 1.35 26.56
CA PRO A 157 5.67 0.68 27.41
C PRO A 157 5.27 0.85 28.88
N GLU A 158 5.28 -0.23 29.63
CA GLU A 158 5.06 -0.17 31.07
C GLU A 158 6.36 0.28 31.78
N ALA A 159 6.27 1.09 32.84
CA ALA A 159 7.45 1.54 33.57
C ALA A 159 7.89 0.47 34.58
N ILE A 160 8.51 -0.59 34.07
CA ILE A 160 9.03 -1.71 34.88
C ILE A 160 10.37 -2.21 34.33
N SER A 161 10.98 -3.18 35.01
CA SER A 161 12.05 -4.01 34.46
C SER A 161 11.65 -5.48 34.39
N ILE A 162 12.05 -6.16 33.31
CA ILE A 162 11.91 -7.61 33.18
C ILE A 162 13.25 -8.29 33.49
N SER A 163 13.19 -9.43 34.17
CA SER A 163 14.35 -10.30 34.36
C SER A 163 13.98 -11.76 34.09
N ASP A 164 14.85 -12.52 33.44
CA ASP A 164 14.66 -13.95 33.23
C ASP A 164 15.95 -14.70 33.58
N ALA A 165 15.87 -15.61 34.56
CA ALA A 165 17.02 -16.39 35.02
C ALA A 165 17.50 -17.48 34.03
N TYR A 166 16.69 -17.81 33.02
CA TYR A 166 16.91 -18.92 32.09
C TYR A 166 17.11 -18.43 30.65
N SER A 167 16.23 -17.56 30.15
CA SER A 167 16.29 -17.01 28.79
C SER A 167 17.00 -15.66 28.81
N ASN A 168 18.33 -15.70 28.87
CA ASN A 168 19.15 -14.49 28.92
C ASN A 168 20.55 -14.66 28.31
N CYS A 169 21.18 -13.53 28.02
CA CYS A 169 22.57 -13.46 27.59
C CYS A 169 23.49 -13.21 28.81
N ASN A 170 23.86 -14.29 29.51
CA ASN A 170 24.81 -14.34 30.64
C ASN A 170 24.36 -13.66 31.95
N ALA A 171 23.33 -12.80 31.95
CA ALA A 171 22.77 -12.21 33.17
C ALA A 171 21.26 -11.99 33.03
N SER A 172 20.51 -12.12 34.12
CA SER A 172 19.04 -12.17 34.08
C SER A 172 18.36 -10.91 33.54
N TYR A 173 19.03 -9.76 33.54
CA TYR A 173 18.48 -8.50 33.00
C TYR A 173 18.77 -8.30 31.50
N ARG A 174 19.49 -9.23 30.86
CA ARG A 174 19.77 -9.23 29.40
C ARG A 174 18.87 -10.26 28.74
N VAL A 175 17.57 -9.98 28.80
CA VAL A 175 16.53 -10.98 28.56
C VAL A 175 16.43 -11.28 27.07
N VAL A 176 16.22 -12.55 26.75
CA VAL A 176 15.91 -13.00 25.40
C VAL A 176 14.41 -13.23 25.33
N ALA A 177 13.71 -12.44 24.51
CA ALA A 177 12.35 -12.76 24.10
C ALA A 177 12.42 -14.03 23.25
N ASN A 178 11.71 -15.08 23.69
CA ASN A 178 11.81 -16.43 23.13
C ASN A 178 10.44 -17.05 22.81
N GLY A 179 9.37 -16.25 22.89
CA GLY A 179 8.06 -16.59 22.36
C GLY A 179 7.74 -15.69 21.18
N THR A 180 7.11 -16.25 20.14
CA THR A 180 6.63 -15.53 18.97
C THR A 180 5.13 -15.69 18.79
N SER A 181 4.52 -14.75 18.08
CA SER A 181 3.10 -14.81 17.75
C SER A 181 2.75 -16.07 16.96
N THR A 182 1.54 -16.58 17.20
CA THR A 182 0.94 -17.66 16.41
C THR A 182 -0.21 -17.17 15.54
N ASP A 183 -0.46 -15.85 15.55
CA ASP A 183 -1.47 -15.24 14.71
C ASP A 183 -1.02 -15.28 13.23
N PRO A 184 -1.80 -15.89 12.33
CA PRO A 184 -1.44 -15.97 10.91
C PRO A 184 -1.27 -14.59 10.25
N TYR A 185 -1.89 -13.53 10.78
CA TYR A 185 -1.78 -12.18 10.23
C TYR A 185 -0.36 -11.60 10.31
N VAL A 186 0.41 -11.98 11.34
CA VAL A 186 1.78 -11.48 11.56
C VAL A 186 2.84 -12.57 11.41
N ALA A 187 2.48 -13.72 10.81
CA ALA A 187 3.37 -14.87 10.68
C ALA A 187 4.65 -14.54 9.91
N ASP A 188 4.56 -13.69 8.88
CA ASP A 188 5.71 -13.28 8.06
C ASP A 188 6.71 -12.40 8.83
N ILE A 189 6.26 -11.71 9.90
CA ILE A 189 7.11 -10.87 10.76
C ILE A 189 7.98 -11.70 11.70
N VAL A 190 7.49 -12.88 12.10
CA VAL A 190 8.16 -13.77 13.06
C VAL A 190 8.70 -15.04 12.41
N ALA A 191 8.68 -15.10 11.08
CA ALA A 191 9.11 -16.26 10.32
C ALA A 191 10.63 -16.49 10.50
N GLY A 192 10.97 -17.62 11.14
CA GLY A 192 12.35 -17.97 11.43
C GLY A 192 12.99 -17.17 12.56
N VAL A 193 12.18 -16.50 13.39
CA VAL A 193 12.62 -15.78 14.59
C VAL A 193 12.29 -16.63 15.82
N ASP A 194 13.30 -16.99 16.61
CA ASP A 194 13.11 -17.76 17.84
C ASP A 194 13.63 -17.00 19.08
N GLN A 195 14.66 -16.17 18.94
CA GLN A 195 15.38 -15.52 20.02
C GLN A 195 15.76 -14.08 19.65
N VAL A 196 15.18 -13.09 20.35
CA VAL A 196 15.53 -11.67 20.18
C VAL A 196 16.00 -11.09 21.51
N LEU A 197 17.14 -10.40 21.50
CA LEU A 197 17.67 -9.74 22.69
C LEU A 197 16.85 -8.48 22.99
N MET A 198 16.34 -8.42 24.22
CA MET A 198 15.74 -7.22 24.82
C MET A 198 16.71 -6.75 25.92
N HIS A 199 17.67 -5.90 25.54
CA HIS A 199 18.81 -5.56 26.41
C HIS A 199 18.42 -4.69 27.62
N GLY A 200 17.49 -3.77 27.43
CA GLY A 200 16.87 -2.96 28.47
C GLY A 200 15.37 -3.26 28.59
N PRO A 201 15.00 -4.46 29.10
CA PRO A 201 13.69 -5.04 28.81
C PRO A 201 12.59 -4.47 29.72
N THR A 202 11.52 -3.98 29.09
CA THR A 202 10.22 -3.72 29.74
C THR A 202 9.08 -4.48 29.04
N SER A 203 7.94 -4.65 29.71
CA SER A 203 6.70 -5.14 29.09
C SER A 203 5.94 -4.00 28.39
N LEU A 204 4.98 -4.40 27.56
CA LEU A 204 4.01 -3.51 26.95
C LEU A 204 2.62 -3.76 27.53
N TYR A 205 1.86 -2.69 27.75
CA TYR A 205 0.45 -2.76 28.13
C TYR A 205 -0.44 -2.12 27.06
N GLY A 206 -1.70 -2.53 27.02
CA GLY A 206 -2.70 -1.99 26.11
C GLY A 206 -3.62 -0.98 26.79
N SER A 207 -4.14 0.00 26.04
CA SER A 207 -5.24 0.87 26.48
C SER A 207 -6.45 0.64 25.59
N THR A 208 -7.57 0.17 26.16
CA THR A 208 -8.81 -0.06 25.37
C THR A 208 -9.49 1.24 24.90
N SER A 209 -9.04 2.39 25.40
CA SER A 209 -9.50 3.72 24.97
C SER A 209 -8.53 4.45 24.03
N GLY A 210 -7.34 3.89 23.79
CA GLY A 210 -6.29 4.52 22.99
C GLY A 210 -5.67 5.76 23.65
N ALA A 211 -5.68 5.80 24.99
CA ALA A 211 -5.16 6.94 25.76
C ALA A 211 -4.27 6.45 26.91
N GLU A 212 -3.11 7.08 27.05
CA GLU A 212 -2.07 6.67 27.99
C GLU A 212 -2.60 6.59 29.43
N GLY A 213 -2.23 5.52 30.14
CA GLY A 213 -2.59 5.35 31.56
C GLY A 213 -4.07 5.09 31.83
N THR A 214 -4.91 4.92 30.80
CA THR A 214 -6.36 4.71 30.96
C THR A 214 -6.82 3.37 30.42
N ASP A 215 -7.75 2.73 31.14
CA ASP A 215 -8.32 1.43 30.81
C ASP A 215 -7.26 0.39 30.40
N ALA A 216 -6.20 0.33 31.21
CA ALA A 216 -5.00 -0.47 30.96
C ALA A 216 -5.30 -1.98 31.08
N VAL A 217 -4.76 -2.75 30.13
CA VAL A 217 -4.93 -4.20 30.04
C VAL A 217 -3.60 -4.90 29.74
N ALA A 218 -3.45 -6.13 30.22
CA ALA A 218 -2.29 -6.96 29.99
C ALA A 218 -2.41 -7.69 28.63
N LEU A 219 -1.57 -7.33 27.67
CA LEU A 219 -1.68 -7.76 26.27
C LEU A 219 -1.40 -9.25 26.06
N GLU A 220 -0.78 -9.93 27.02
CA GLU A 220 -0.61 -11.38 27.01
C GLU A 220 -1.89 -12.15 27.38
N THR A 221 -2.92 -11.46 27.88
CA THR A 221 -4.21 -12.08 28.25
C THR A 221 -5.43 -11.40 27.63
N GLU A 222 -5.30 -10.17 27.16
CA GLU A 222 -6.37 -9.39 26.56
C GLU A 222 -6.01 -8.95 25.15
N THR A 223 -7.00 -8.95 24.26
CA THR A 223 -6.84 -8.54 22.86
C THR A 223 -7.48 -7.18 22.64
N ILE A 224 -6.79 -6.30 21.91
CA ILE A 224 -7.35 -5.06 21.37
C ILE A 224 -7.44 -5.23 19.85
N THR A 225 -8.54 -4.77 19.25
CA THR A 225 -8.70 -4.81 17.79
C THR A 225 -7.49 -4.15 17.12
N ASP A 226 -6.99 -4.76 16.05
CA ASP A 226 -5.84 -4.28 15.28
C ASP A 226 -4.50 -4.21 16.04
N VAL A 227 -4.43 -4.71 17.27
CA VAL A 227 -3.19 -4.87 18.04
C VAL A 227 -2.79 -6.35 18.08
N TYR A 228 -1.58 -6.62 17.61
CA TYR A 228 -1.00 -7.95 17.49
C TYR A 228 0.32 -8.01 18.25
N PRO A 229 0.39 -8.75 19.38
CA PRO A 229 1.67 -9.06 20.00
C PRO A 229 2.54 -9.88 19.03
N LEU A 230 3.81 -9.49 18.89
CA LEU A 230 4.79 -10.12 18.00
C LEU A 230 5.73 -11.04 18.78
N LEU A 231 6.34 -10.49 19.84
CA LEU A 231 7.32 -11.17 20.67
C LEU A 231 6.87 -11.20 22.13
N TYR A 232 7.18 -12.31 22.80
CA TYR A 232 6.90 -12.54 24.20
C TYR A 232 8.19 -12.92 24.95
N TYR A 233 8.26 -12.51 26.20
CA TYR A 233 9.21 -13.07 27.14
C TYR A 233 8.83 -14.51 27.52
N GLY A 234 9.78 -15.27 28.06
CA GLY A 234 9.52 -16.64 28.49
C GLY A 234 8.70 -16.70 29.78
N ALA A 235 7.97 -17.80 30.00
CA ALA A 235 7.13 -18.00 31.19
C ALA A 235 7.86 -17.91 32.55
N SER A 236 9.20 -17.93 32.55
CA SER A 236 10.05 -17.73 33.73
C SER A 236 10.48 -16.28 33.97
N ALA A 237 10.17 -15.38 33.05
CA ALA A 237 10.44 -13.96 33.20
C ALA A 237 9.65 -13.41 34.38
N THR A 238 10.26 -12.47 35.10
CA THR A 238 9.70 -11.85 36.30
C THR A 238 9.74 -10.34 36.17
N ILE A 239 8.67 -9.68 36.60
CA ILE A 239 8.62 -8.23 36.74
C ILE A 239 9.35 -7.82 38.01
N GLY A 240 10.24 -6.84 37.88
CA GLY A 240 10.81 -6.08 38.98
C GLY A 240 10.50 -4.61 38.80
N ASP A 241 9.67 -4.07 39.68
CA ASP A 241 9.50 -2.64 39.86
C ASP A 241 10.35 -2.21 41.07
N SER A 242 11.28 -1.29 40.82
CA SER A 242 12.21 -0.80 41.84
C SER A 242 11.94 0.64 42.27
N ASP A 243 10.90 1.26 41.73
CA ASP A 243 10.57 2.66 41.96
C ASP A 243 9.29 2.85 42.80
N LEU A 244 8.63 4.01 42.71
CA LEU A 244 7.44 4.36 43.48
C LEU A 244 6.16 4.41 42.64
N VAL A 245 6.25 4.18 41.34
CA VAL A 245 5.18 4.23 40.36
C VAL A 245 4.75 2.79 40.06
N PRO A 246 3.62 2.33 40.62
CA PRO A 246 3.18 0.97 40.38
C PRO A 246 2.91 0.71 38.89
N PRO A 247 3.13 -0.53 38.41
CA PRO A 247 2.72 -0.91 37.06
C PRO A 247 1.19 -0.79 36.90
N LEU A 248 0.74 -0.60 35.67
CA LEU A 248 -0.64 -0.28 35.34
C LEU A 248 -1.48 -1.52 35.04
N ALA A 249 -0.91 -2.45 34.26
CA ALA A 249 -1.59 -3.66 33.80
C ALA A 249 -1.08 -4.92 34.52
N ASN A 250 0.20 -4.95 34.86
CA ASN A 250 0.82 -6.07 35.57
C ASN A 250 1.10 -5.72 37.05
N ALA A 251 1.61 -6.68 37.83
CA ALA A 251 2.03 -6.45 39.23
C ALA A 251 3.51 -6.76 39.45
N ASP A 252 4.14 -6.01 40.38
CA ASP A 252 5.50 -6.28 40.82
C ASP A 252 5.64 -7.70 41.36
N GLY A 253 6.67 -8.41 40.89
CA GLY A 253 6.93 -9.81 41.21
C GLY A 253 6.11 -10.83 40.44
N ASP A 254 5.24 -10.42 39.51
CA ASP A 254 4.57 -11.36 38.60
C ASP A 254 5.60 -12.14 37.78
N SER A 255 5.20 -13.34 37.35
CA SER A 255 5.99 -14.17 36.42
C SER A 255 5.11 -14.65 35.28
N GLY A 256 5.60 -14.58 34.04
CA GLY A 256 4.79 -14.95 32.88
C GLY A 256 5.40 -14.56 31.54
N GLU A 257 4.64 -14.87 30.48
CA GLU A 257 4.97 -14.59 29.09
C GLU A 257 4.53 -13.17 28.73
N PHE A 258 5.19 -12.16 29.31
CA PHE A 258 4.82 -10.75 29.07
C PHE A 258 5.13 -10.35 27.62
N VAL A 259 4.34 -9.43 27.06
CA VAL A 259 4.54 -8.94 25.70
C VAL A 259 5.75 -8.01 25.63
N ALA A 260 6.67 -8.30 24.70
CA ALA A 260 7.91 -7.56 24.49
C ALA A 260 7.84 -6.60 23.29
N VAL A 261 7.09 -6.97 22.25
CA VAL A 261 6.89 -6.17 21.03
C VAL A 261 5.49 -6.36 20.48
N THR A 262 4.86 -5.30 19.99
CA THR A 262 3.56 -5.32 19.32
C THR A 262 3.59 -4.65 17.96
N LEU A 263 2.64 -5.02 17.12
CA LEU A 263 2.20 -4.30 15.93
C LEU A 263 0.78 -3.77 16.16
N GLU A 264 0.54 -2.51 15.87
CA GLU A 264 -0.80 -1.91 15.75
C GLU A 264 -0.99 -1.46 14.30
N VAL A 265 -2.10 -1.88 13.68
CA VAL A 265 -2.46 -1.49 12.31
C VAL A 265 -3.71 -0.63 12.32
N ASN A 266 -4.00 0.04 11.20
CA ASN A 266 -5.11 0.98 11.08
C ASN A 266 -5.06 2.09 12.15
N ALA A 267 -3.85 2.48 12.56
CA ALA A 267 -3.61 3.44 13.62
C ALA A 267 -3.73 4.88 13.11
N GLY A 268 -3.82 5.81 14.06
CA GLY A 268 -3.98 7.23 13.79
C GLY A 268 -5.39 7.60 13.32
N THR A 269 -5.64 8.90 13.22
CA THR A 269 -6.98 9.43 12.88
C THR A 269 -7.43 9.14 11.46
N ASP A 270 -6.51 8.88 10.54
CA ASP A 270 -6.79 8.47 9.16
C ASP A 270 -7.08 6.97 9.03
N GLY A 271 -6.67 6.15 10.02
CA GLY A 271 -6.91 4.71 10.02
C GLY A 271 -6.03 3.91 9.07
N THR A 272 -4.92 4.47 8.61
CA THR A 272 -3.97 3.86 7.65
C THR A 272 -2.55 3.73 8.21
N GLY A 273 -2.32 4.23 9.43
CA GLY A 273 -1.03 4.17 10.10
C GLY A 273 -0.70 2.77 10.61
N VAL A 274 0.60 2.50 10.76
CA VAL A 274 1.12 1.27 11.38
C VAL A 274 2.12 1.65 12.46
N ILE A 275 1.95 1.12 13.66
CA ILE A 275 2.83 1.37 14.82
C ILE A 275 3.47 0.06 15.27
N VAL A 276 4.78 0.05 15.46
CA VAL A 276 5.47 -0.98 16.23
C VAL A 276 5.90 -0.36 17.56
N VAL A 277 5.56 -1.01 18.66
CA VAL A 277 6.00 -0.62 20.00
C VAL A 277 6.87 -1.74 20.54
N SER A 278 8.04 -1.41 21.09
CA SER A 278 8.95 -2.40 21.67
C SER A 278 9.47 -1.98 23.04
N GLY A 279 9.56 -2.95 23.95
CA GLY A 279 10.14 -2.79 25.27
C GLY A 279 11.67 -2.71 25.30
N ALA A 280 12.31 -2.64 24.14
CA ALA A 280 13.74 -2.37 23.96
C ALA A 280 13.92 -1.53 22.69
N SER A 281 15.09 -0.89 22.53
CA SER A 281 15.35 -0.04 21.38
C SER A 281 15.75 -0.85 20.12
N PRO A 282 15.13 -0.60 18.95
CA PRO A 282 15.54 -1.24 17.70
C PRO A 282 16.91 -0.76 17.19
N TYR A 283 17.40 0.39 17.64
CA TYR A 283 18.72 0.94 17.28
C TYR A 283 19.26 1.84 18.40
N GLY A 284 20.49 2.33 18.29
CA GLY A 284 21.06 3.34 19.21
C GLY A 284 21.37 2.88 20.64
N ASP A 285 20.85 1.74 21.09
CA ASP A 285 21.26 1.14 22.36
C ASP A 285 22.64 0.48 22.25
N TYR A 286 23.31 0.28 23.39
CA TYR A 286 24.58 -0.43 23.45
C TYR A 286 24.52 -1.83 22.81
N GLN A 287 23.37 -2.52 22.94
CA GLN A 287 23.04 -3.74 22.20
C GLN A 287 21.60 -3.64 21.70
N PRO A 288 21.39 -3.21 20.44
CA PRO A 288 20.06 -3.01 19.89
C PRO A 288 19.36 -4.34 19.58
N MET A 289 18.06 -4.30 19.35
CA MET A 289 17.28 -5.52 19.08
C MET A 289 17.76 -6.31 17.85
N PHE A 290 18.47 -5.71 16.90
CA PHE A 290 19.00 -6.42 15.72
C PHE A 290 20.26 -7.25 15.97
N THR A 291 20.77 -7.31 17.21
CA THR A 291 21.95 -8.11 17.54
C THR A 291 21.75 -9.59 17.16
N THR A 292 22.75 -10.18 16.50
CA THR A 292 22.75 -11.58 16.02
C THR A 292 23.48 -12.56 16.95
N GLU A 293 24.33 -12.06 17.84
CA GLU A 293 24.95 -12.85 18.90
C GLU A 293 25.32 -11.96 20.09
N TYR A 294 24.99 -12.39 21.32
CA TYR A 294 25.45 -11.72 22.53
C TYR A 294 25.83 -12.73 23.62
N TYR A 295 27.08 -12.64 24.11
CA TYR A 295 27.66 -13.63 25.04
C TYR A 295 27.49 -15.08 24.57
N THR A 296 27.82 -15.38 23.30
CA THR A 296 27.72 -16.71 22.68
C THR A 296 26.32 -17.29 22.54
N VAL A 297 25.28 -16.47 22.81
CA VAL A 297 23.89 -16.82 22.51
C VAL A 297 23.59 -16.32 21.11
N PRO A 298 23.30 -17.21 20.14
CA PRO A 298 22.83 -16.80 18.82
C PRO A 298 21.43 -16.18 18.93
N LEU A 299 21.16 -15.21 18.08
CA LEU A 299 19.94 -14.41 18.09
C LEU A 299 19.49 -14.14 16.65
N GLU A 300 18.19 -13.95 16.44
CA GLU A 300 17.56 -13.64 15.16
C GLU A 300 16.99 -12.22 15.14
N GLY A 301 17.58 -11.34 15.95
CA GLY A 301 17.17 -9.94 16.06
C GLY A 301 17.22 -9.21 14.72
N ASP A 302 18.23 -9.47 13.90
CA ASP A 302 18.40 -8.82 12.61
C ASP A 302 17.25 -9.17 11.65
N ALA A 303 16.89 -10.45 11.57
CA ALA A 303 15.77 -10.94 10.79
C ALA A 303 14.47 -10.28 11.27
N PHE A 304 14.21 -10.30 12.57
CA PHE A 304 13.02 -9.70 13.16
C PHE A 304 12.88 -8.20 12.84
N VAL A 305 13.92 -7.40 13.10
CA VAL A 305 13.86 -5.95 12.88
C VAL A 305 13.63 -5.62 11.41
N LYS A 306 14.29 -6.33 10.48
CA LYS A 306 14.07 -6.15 9.04
C LYS A 306 12.64 -6.53 8.63
N GLN A 307 12.15 -7.69 9.06
CA GLN A 307 10.80 -8.18 8.73
C GLN A 307 9.70 -7.25 9.27
N ALA A 308 9.84 -6.76 10.50
CA ALA A 308 8.89 -5.83 11.11
C ALA A 308 8.86 -4.46 10.41
N ILE A 309 10.03 -3.92 10.02
CA ILE A 309 10.10 -2.67 9.23
C ILE A 309 9.50 -2.88 7.85
N ASP A 310 9.87 -3.97 7.16
CA ASP A 310 9.39 -4.24 5.81
C ASP A 310 7.86 -4.36 5.77
N PHE A 311 7.32 -5.23 6.64
CA PHE A 311 5.88 -5.40 6.79
C PHE A 311 5.19 -4.09 7.16
N GLY A 312 5.73 -3.35 8.14
CA GLY A 312 5.13 -2.11 8.62
C GLY A 312 5.12 -1.01 7.55
N MET A 313 6.23 -0.84 6.83
CA MET A 313 6.34 0.09 5.71
C MET A 313 5.45 -0.29 4.54
N GLU A 314 5.34 -1.58 4.24
CA GLU A 314 4.47 -2.08 3.18
C GLU A 314 2.99 -1.86 3.52
N LYS A 315 2.60 -2.25 4.74
CA LYS A 315 1.22 -2.09 5.22
C LYS A 315 0.82 -0.62 5.32
N ALA A 316 1.75 0.26 5.70
CA ALA A 316 1.51 1.69 5.78
C ALA A 316 1.49 2.40 4.42
N ALA A 317 2.22 1.96 3.40
CA ALA A 317 2.37 2.73 2.16
C ALA A 317 1.08 2.84 1.30
N GLY A 318 -0.02 2.22 1.72
CA GLY A 318 -1.15 1.96 0.85
C GLY A 318 -0.76 1.02 -0.29
N SER A 319 -1.70 0.71 -1.17
CA SER A 319 -1.40 -0.14 -2.32
C SER A 319 -0.77 0.67 -3.45
N LEU A 320 0.43 0.30 -3.89
CA LEU A 320 1.08 0.90 -5.06
C LEU A 320 0.46 0.37 -6.35
N ILE A 321 0.03 1.27 -7.24
CA ILE A 321 -0.39 0.97 -8.60
C ILE A 321 0.68 1.48 -9.58
N VAL A 322 1.27 0.58 -10.34
CA VAL A 322 2.23 0.91 -11.40
C VAL A 322 1.49 1.05 -12.73
N PHE A 323 1.74 2.14 -13.45
CA PHE A 323 1.26 2.37 -14.81
C PHE A 323 2.43 2.18 -15.78
N ASP A 324 2.30 1.25 -16.73
CA ASP A 324 3.30 1.08 -17.78
C ASP A 324 3.24 2.24 -18.79
N MET A 325 4.37 2.91 -19.00
CA MET A 325 4.51 4.00 -19.97
C MET A 325 5.55 3.69 -21.05
N SER A 326 6.12 2.48 -21.04
CA SER A 326 7.34 2.15 -21.78
C SER A 326 7.09 1.51 -23.15
N HIS A 327 5.85 1.10 -23.44
CA HIS A 327 5.46 0.37 -24.66
C HIS A 327 4.59 1.21 -25.62
N GLY A 328 4.82 2.53 -25.64
CA GLY A 328 4.17 3.44 -26.59
C GLY A 328 2.81 3.97 -26.15
N GLN A 329 2.40 3.71 -24.90
CA GLN A 329 1.21 4.30 -24.26
C GLN A 329 1.36 5.81 -24.07
N TYR A 330 2.58 6.34 -24.02
CA TYR A 330 2.81 7.76 -23.86
C TYR A 330 2.68 8.54 -25.18
N SER A 331 1.79 9.52 -25.20
CA SER A 331 1.83 10.64 -26.15
C SER A 331 1.94 11.96 -25.40
N SER A 332 2.87 12.82 -25.81
CA SER A 332 3.05 14.16 -25.21
C SER A 332 1.85 15.10 -25.41
N TYR A 333 0.88 14.71 -26.24
CA TYR A 333 -0.38 15.44 -26.41
C TYR A 333 -1.44 15.04 -25.38
N VAL A 334 -1.24 13.91 -24.71
CA VAL A 334 -2.23 13.23 -23.86
C VAL A 334 -1.79 13.26 -22.41
N PHE A 335 -0.50 13.03 -22.17
CA PHE A 335 0.11 13.13 -20.85
C PHE A 335 0.17 14.60 -20.41
N GLY A 336 -0.91 15.02 -19.77
CA GLY A 336 -1.21 16.39 -19.38
C GLY A 336 -2.24 16.40 -18.26
N GLU A 337 -3.26 17.24 -18.38
CA GLU A 337 -4.26 17.43 -17.31
C GLU A 337 -5.09 16.17 -17.02
N GLU A 338 -5.33 15.33 -18.02
CA GLU A 338 -6.19 14.14 -17.94
C GLU A 338 -5.54 13.00 -17.14
N ASP A 339 -4.31 12.57 -17.48
CA ASP A 339 -3.59 11.56 -16.68
C ASP A 339 -3.25 12.07 -15.27
N THR A 340 -2.97 13.37 -15.13
CA THR A 340 -2.78 14.02 -13.81
C THR A 340 -4.08 13.95 -12.98
N TRP A 341 -5.24 14.09 -13.62
CA TRP A 341 -6.52 13.97 -12.94
C TRP A 341 -6.72 12.54 -12.40
N LEU A 342 -6.45 11.51 -13.21
CA LEU A 342 -6.60 10.12 -12.77
C LEU A 342 -5.66 9.83 -11.59
N LEU A 343 -4.40 10.25 -11.70
CA LEU A 343 -3.41 10.16 -10.63
C LEU A 343 -3.92 10.78 -9.33
N ASN A 344 -4.37 12.04 -9.37
CA ASN A 344 -4.84 12.73 -8.17
C ASN A 344 -6.05 12.03 -7.55
N ASN A 345 -6.97 11.50 -8.37
CA ASN A 345 -8.12 10.77 -7.83
C ASN A 345 -7.71 9.44 -7.18
N LEU A 346 -6.73 8.72 -7.74
CA LEU A 346 -6.23 7.49 -7.14
C LEU A 346 -5.46 7.79 -5.84
N THR A 347 -4.68 8.87 -5.81
CA THR A 347 -4.03 9.35 -4.58
C THR A 347 -5.07 9.76 -3.53
N ASP A 348 -6.13 10.47 -3.91
CA ASP A 348 -7.24 10.85 -3.02
C ASP A 348 -8.00 9.61 -2.51
N ALA A 349 -8.00 8.50 -3.27
CA ALA A 349 -8.54 7.20 -2.86
C ALA A 349 -7.57 6.38 -1.98
N GLY A 350 -6.38 6.90 -1.68
CA GLY A 350 -5.40 6.26 -0.80
C GLY A 350 -4.37 5.38 -1.50
N TYR A 351 -4.33 5.37 -2.84
CA TYR A 351 -3.32 4.63 -3.60
C TYR A 351 -2.05 5.45 -3.80
N THR A 352 -0.90 4.77 -3.72
CA THR A 352 0.34 5.32 -4.28
C THR A 352 0.40 4.96 -5.77
N VAL A 353 0.84 5.87 -6.62
CA VAL A 353 0.91 5.62 -8.08
C VAL A 353 2.33 5.89 -8.59
N ALA A 354 2.83 5.01 -9.45
CA ALA A 354 4.12 5.17 -10.12
C ALA A 354 4.00 4.92 -11.63
N PHE A 355 4.86 5.57 -12.41
CA PHE A 355 4.94 5.37 -13.86
C PHE A 355 6.23 4.64 -14.25
N ALA A 356 6.09 3.49 -14.91
CA ALA A 356 7.20 2.70 -15.40
C ALA A 356 7.59 3.14 -16.82
N TRP A 357 8.55 4.07 -16.92
CA TRP A 357 9.05 4.57 -18.22
C TRP A 357 10.15 3.70 -18.83
N GLY A 358 10.85 2.93 -18.00
CA GLY A 358 12.06 2.19 -18.36
C GLY A 358 11.84 0.71 -18.70
N GLY A 359 10.58 0.26 -18.77
CA GLY A 359 10.23 -1.15 -18.84
C GLY A 359 9.81 -1.71 -17.48
N LEU A 360 9.20 -2.89 -17.52
CA LEU A 360 8.80 -3.65 -16.34
C LEU A 360 9.93 -4.59 -15.90
N ASN A 361 10.10 -4.77 -14.59
CA ASN A 361 11.06 -5.70 -14.01
C ASN A 361 10.73 -5.91 -12.52
N ASP A 362 11.38 -6.90 -11.89
CA ASP A 362 11.17 -7.26 -10.49
C ASP A 362 11.31 -6.05 -9.56
N THR A 363 12.28 -5.15 -9.79
CA THR A 363 12.47 -3.96 -8.94
C THR A 363 11.30 -2.98 -9.05
N VAL A 364 10.79 -2.77 -10.27
CA VAL A 364 9.63 -1.89 -10.51
C VAL A 364 8.36 -2.48 -9.90
N LEU A 365 8.20 -3.81 -9.98
CA LEU A 365 6.98 -4.50 -9.56
C LEU A 365 7.01 -5.01 -8.10
N ALA A 366 8.17 -5.07 -7.45
CA ALA A 366 8.35 -5.68 -6.12
C ALA A 366 7.33 -5.22 -5.06
N ARG A 367 6.94 -3.95 -5.11
CA ARG A 367 5.99 -3.34 -4.17
C ARG A 367 4.62 -3.07 -4.78
N ALA A 368 4.47 -3.31 -6.07
CA ALA A 368 3.24 -3.06 -6.78
C ALA A 368 2.18 -4.07 -6.32
N ARG A 369 1.01 -3.53 -5.98
CA ARG A 369 -0.22 -4.28 -5.73
C ARG A 369 -1.17 -4.19 -6.91
N GLY A 370 -1.08 -3.11 -7.68
CA GLY A 370 -1.75 -2.94 -8.97
C GLY A 370 -0.75 -2.73 -10.12
N LEU A 371 -1.08 -3.25 -11.30
CA LEU A 371 -0.40 -2.95 -12.56
C LEU A 371 -1.44 -2.58 -13.62
N MET A 372 -1.26 -1.41 -14.23
CA MET A 372 -2.09 -0.89 -15.31
C MET A 372 -1.25 -0.88 -16.59
N ILE A 373 -1.77 -1.51 -17.65
CA ILE A 373 -1.16 -1.57 -18.98
C ILE A 373 -2.19 -1.07 -19.99
N GLY A 374 -1.88 0.06 -20.63
CA GLY A 374 -2.69 0.61 -21.72
C GLY A 374 -2.36 -0.03 -23.08
N ALA A 375 -3.04 0.43 -24.13
CA ALA A 375 -2.83 -0.05 -25.48
C ALA A 375 -1.38 0.17 -25.98
N ILE A 376 -0.80 -0.88 -26.56
CA ILE A 376 0.63 -0.94 -26.92
C ILE A 376 0.82 -0.48 -28.36
N TYR A 377 1.18 0.79 -28.54
CA TYR A 377 1.35 1.37 -29.87
C TYR A 377 2.78 1.24 -30.39
N GLY A 378 2.94 0.77 -31.64
CA GLY A 378 4.21 0.66 -32.35
C GLY A 378 4.75 -0.76 -32.42
N THR A 379 5.14 -1.20 -33.62
CA THR A 379 5.60 -2.58 -33.89
C THR A 379 6.94 -2.95 -33.24
N THR A 380 7.64 -1.98 -32.65
CA THR A 380 8.92 -2.19 -31.95
C THR A 380 8.80 -2.07 -30.44
N ASN A 381 7.59 -1.80 -29.94
CA ASN A 381 7.31 -1.53 -28.53
C ASN A 381 6.64 -2.74 -27.86
N GLY A 382 6.92 -3.96 -28.32
CA GLY A 382 6.45 -5.16 -27.63
C GLY A 382 7.30 -5.45 -26.39
N PHE A 383 6.72 -6.16 -25.43
CA PHE A 383 7.43 -6.59 -24.22
C PHE A 383 8.59 -7.52 -24.56
N THR A 384 9.68 -7.37 -23.82
CA THR A 384 10.77 -8.34 -23.80
C THR A 384 10.39 -9.58 -22.98
N ALA A 385 11.08 -10.69 -23.21
CA ALA A 385 10.86 -11.91 -22.41
C ALA A 385 11.08 -11.66 -20.90
N ALA A 386 12.06 -10.84 -20.54
CA ALA A 386 12.32 -10.51 -19.14
C ALA A 386 11.20 -9.68 -18.49
N GLU A 387 10.53 -8.81 -19.25
CA GLU A 387 9.36 -8.07 -18.77
C GLU A 387 8.17 -9.01 -18.56
N ILE A 388 7.95 -9.95 -19.49
CA ILE A 388 6.90 -10.95 -19.38
C ILE A 388 7.14 -11.85 -18.15
N ASP A 389 8.37 -12.35 -17.98
CA ASP A 389 8.77 -13.17 -16.83
C ASP A 389 8.55 -12.39 -15.51
N ALA A 390 8.91 -11.09 -15.46
CA ALA A 390 8.70 -10.27 -14.26
C ALA A 390 7.21 -10.08 -13.92
N VAL A 391 6.33 -9.99 -14.93
CA VAL A 391 4.88 -9.91 -14.70
C VAL A 391 4.30 -11.24 -14.26
N ASP A 392 4.75 -12.37 -14.83
CA ASP A 392 4.38 -13.72 -14.40
C ASP A 392 4.76 -13.95 -12.93
N ASP A 393 6.03 -13.75 -12.60
CA ASP A 393 6.54 -13.92 -11.22
C ASP A 393 5.79 -13.01 -10.24
N TRP A 394 5.61 -11.73 -10.58
CA TRP A 394 4.86 -10.77 -9.76
C TRP A 394 3.40 -11.20 -9.55
N PHE A 395 2.69 -11.62 -10.58
CA PHE A 395 1.28 -12.00 -10.45
C PHE A 395 1.11 -13.35 -9.72
N ALA A 396 2.09 -14.26 -9.86
CA ALA A 396 2.12 -15.54 -9.17
C ALA A 396 2.31 -15.44 -7.65
N GLU A 397 2.80 -14.31 -7.13
CA GLU A 397 2.81 -14.01 -5.69
C GLU A 397 1.39 -13.96 -5.09
N GLY A 398 0.37 -13.71 -5.93
CA GLY A 398 -1.02 -13.55 -5.52
C GLY A 398 -1.31 -12.19 -4.91
N ASN A 399 -2.60 -11.94 -4.64
CA ASN A 399 -3.13 -10.69 -4.11
C ASN A 399 -2.64 -9.49 -4.96
N LYS A 400 -2.80 -9.60 -6.29
CA LYS A 400 -2.42 -8.58 -7.27
C LYS A 400 -3.62 -8.21 -8.14
N PHE A 401 -3.65 -6.95 -8.57
CA PHE A 401 -4.61 -6.42 -9.54
C PHE A 401 -3.90 -6.07 -10.84
N LEU A 402 -4.37 -6.59 -11.98
CA LEU A 402 -3.83 -6.31 -13.30
C LEU A 402 -4.94 -5.77 -14.21
N TRP A 403 -4.74 -4.61 -14.84
CA TRP A 403 -5.61 -4.13 -15.92
C TRP A 403 -4.83 -4.08 -17.23
N VAL A 404 -5.24 -4.85 -18.23
CA VAL A 404 -4.70 -4.78 -19.60
C VAL A 404 -5.75 -4.21 -20.56
N GLY A 405 -5.50 -3.01 -21.07
CA GLY A 405 -6.25 -2.38 -22.15
C GLY A 405 -5.63 -2.67 -23.51
N SER A 406 -6.48 -2.81 -24.52
CA SER A 406 -6.10 -3.04 -25.91
C SER A 406 -6.68 -1.95 -26.82
N ASP A 407 -6.56 -2.13 -28.14
CA ASP A 407 -7.17 -1.29 -29.17
C ASP A 407 -7.57 -2.18 -30.36
N SER A 408 -8.45 -1.65 -31.19
CA SER A 408 -8.79 -2.19 -32.49
C SER A 408 -7.56 -2.45 -33.37
N ASP A 409 -7.69 -3.44 -34.24
CA ASP A 409 -6.69 -3.81 -35.23
C ASP A 409 -6.70 -2.91 -36.49
N TYR A 410 -7.48 -1.83 -36.50
CA TYR A 410 -7.73 -1.01 -37.69
C TYR A 410 -6.42 -0.64 -38.42
N SER A 411 -6.38 -0.88 -39.74
CA SER A 411 -5.18 -0.75 -40.58
C SER A 411 -4.08 -1.82 -40.37
N GLY A 412 -4.42 -2.99 -39.84
CA GLY A 412 -3.53 -4.14 -39.71
C GLY A 412 -2.65 -4.08 -38.45
N TYR A 413 -3.18 -3.54 -37.36
CA TYR A 413 -2.51 -3.34 -36.08
C TYR A 413 -2.79 -4.45 -35.07
N ALA A 414 -3.04 -5.69 -35.53
CA ALA A 414 -3.22 -6.87 -34.67
C ALA A 414 -2.08 -7.09 -33.65
N TYR A 415 -0.90 -6.49 -33.85
CA TYR A 415 0.19 -6.52 -32.86
C TYR A 415 -0.19 -5.91 -31.50
N ILE A 416 -1.15 -4.98 -31.44
CA ILE A 416 -1.64 -4.39 -30.18
C ILE A 416 -2.28 -5.50 -29.34
N ASN A 417 -3.22 -6.23 -29.93
CA ASN A 417 -3.93 -7.36 -29.32
C ASN A 417 -2.98 -8.52 -28.98
N ASN A 418 -2.01 -8.81 -29.85
CA ASN A 418 -1.01 -9.85 -29.59
C ASN A 418 -0.14 -9.51 -28.37
N ASN A 419 0.31 -8.26 -28.23
CA ASN A 419 1.11 -7.86 -27.09
C ASN A 419 0.30 -7.87 -25.77
N ALA A 420 -0.96 -7.44 -25.80
CA ALA A 420 -1.86 -7.57 -24.65
C ALA A 420 -2.04 -9.04 -24.26
N SER A 421 -2.25 -9.91 -25.24
CA SER A 421 -2.42 -11.36 -25.02
C SER A 421 -1.19 -12.01 -24.40
N LEU A 422 0.03 -11.60 -24.76
CA LEU A 422 1.26 -12.12 -24.14
C LEU A 422 1.31 -11.88 -22.62
N ILE A 423 0.91 -10.70 -22.15
CA ILE A 423 0.85 -10.40 -20.72
C ILE A 423 -0.30 -11.15 -20.05
N LEU A 424 -1.45 -11.20 -20.71
CA LEU A 424 -2.63 -11.91 -20.19
C LEU A 424 -2.36 -13.41 -20.05
N GLU A 425 -1.67 -14.04 -21.00
CA GLU A 425 -1.23 -15.44 -20.90
C GLU A 425 -0.24 -15.65 -19.75
N ALA A 426 0.74 -14.75 -19.61
CA ALA A 426 1.71 -14.81 -18.51
C ALA A 426 1.03 -14.70 -17.14
N ALA A 427 0.03 -13.83 -16.99
CA ALA A 427 -0.75 -13.70 -15.77
C ALA A 427 -1.79 -14.84 -15.57
N GLY A 428 -1.97 -15.72 -16.54
CA GLY A 428 -2.95 -16.81 -16.50
C GLY A 428 -4.41 -16.38 -16.67
N SER A 429 -4.65 -15.31 -17.43
CA SER A 429 -5.99 -14.81 -17.79
C SER A 429 -6.78 -15.81 -18.64
N HIS A 430 -8.10 -15.78 -18.52
CA HIS A 430 -9.04 -16.49 -19.39
C HIS A 430 -9.78 -15.56 -20.36
N VAL A 431 -9.43 -14.27 -20.40
CA VAL A 431 -10.02 -13.28 -21.31
C VAL A 431 -8.92 -12.60 -22.13
N TYR A 432 -9.21 -12.39 -23.42
CA TYR A 432 -8.30 -11.79 -24.39
C TYR A 432 -9.02 -10.83 -25.32
N PRO A 433 -8.33 -9.79 -25.82
CA PRO A 433 -8.89 -8.92 -26.84
C PRO A 433 -8.90 -9.63 -28.20
N GLU A 434 -10.00 -9.49 -28.93
CA GLU A 434 -10.10 -10.00 -30.30
C GLU A 434 -9.46 -9.00 -31.27
N ALA A 435 -8.79 -9.46 -32.32
CA ALA A 435 -8.16 -8.57 -33.30
C ALA A 435 -9.20 -8.07 -34.32
N ILE A 436 -10.09 -7.18 -33.90
CA ILE A 436 -11.14 -6.59 -34.75
C ILE A 436 -11.33 -5.10 -34.45
N SER A 437 -12.20 -4.43 -35.22
CA SER A 437 -12.71 -3.10 -34.89
C SER A 437 -14.22 -3.12 -34.69
N ILE A 438 -14.70 -2.36 -33.71
CA ILE A 438 -16.13 -2.13 -33.48
C ILE A 438 -16.51 -0.75 -34.03
N SER A 439 -17.70 -0.68 -34.64
CA SER A 439 -18.32 0.58 -35.03
C SER A 439 -19.79 0.62 -34.65
N ASP A 440 -20.29 1.75 -34.17
CA ASP A 440 -21.71 1.94 -33.87
C ASP A 440 -22.20 3.26 -34.47
N ALA A 441 -23.17 3.20 -35.38
CA ALA A 441 -23.71 4.38 -36.05
C ALA A 441 -24.60 5.27 -35.14
N TYR A 442 -25.02 4.77 -33.98
CA TYR A 442 -25.98 5.42 -33.09
C TYR A 442 -25.39 5.74 -31.72
N SER A 443 -24.65 4.82 -31.10
CA SER A 443 -23.99 5.02 -29.81
C SER A 443 -22.52 5.44 -30.00
N ASN A 444 -22.31 6.70 -30.34
CA ASN A 444 -20.97 7.21 -30.60
C ASN A 444 -20.80 8.70 -30.31
N CYS A 445 -19.53 9.12 -30.19
CA CYS A 445 -19.13 10.51 -30.08
C CYS A 445 -18.80 11.10 -31.46
N ASN A 446 -19.84 11.50 -32.21
CA ASN A 446 -19.79 12.19 -33.51
C ASN A 446 -19.25 11.39 -34.71
N ALA A 447 -18.69 10.18 -34.51
CA ALA A 447 -18.32 9.28 -35.60
C ALA A 447 -18.41 7.81 -35.16
N SER A 448 -18.77 6.90 -36.06
CA SER A 448 -19.10 5.51 -35.71
C SER A 448 -17.99 4.70 -35.06
N TYR A 449 -16.72 5.08 -35.24
CA TYR A 449 -15.56 4.40 -34.65
C TYR A 449 -15.18 4.95 -33.25
N ARG A 450 -15.92 5.95 -32.74
CA ARG A 450 -15.76 6.52 -31.39
C ARG A 450 -16.91 6.02 -30.52
N VAL A 451 -16.91 4.71 -30.34
CA VAL A 451 -18.07 3.98 -29.83
C VAL A 451 -18.26 4.27 -28.35
N VAL A 452 -19.52 4.41 -27.93
CA VAL A 452 -19.89 4.51 -26.53
C VAL A 452 -20.48 3.15 -26.12
N ALA A 453 -19.79 2.44 -25.23
CA ALA A 453 -20.34 1.31 -24.53
C ALA A 453 -21.49 1.81 -23.65
N ASN A 454 -22.68 1.26 -23.87
CA ASN A 454 -23.93 1.73 -23.25
C ASN A 454 -24.77 0.61 -22.64
N GLY A 455 -24.22 -0.60 -22.59
CA GLY A 455 -24.74 -1.70 -21.79
C GLY A 455 -23.82 -1.94 -20.59
N THR A 456 -24.41 -2.17 -19.42
CA THR A 456 -23.69 -2.51 -18.20
C THR A 456 -24.14 -3.85 -17.64
N SER A 457 -23.27 -4.48 -16.86
CA SER A 457 -23.56 -5.75 -16.21
C SER A 457 -24.77 -5.67 -15.30
N THR A 458 -25.58 -6.73 -15.31
CA THR A 458 -26.67 -6.92 -14.34
C THR A 458 -26.33 -7.95 -13.27
N ASP A 459 -25.11 -8.48 -13.27
CA ASP A 459 -24.67 -9.44 -12.26
C ASP A 459 -24.52 -8.74 -10.89
N PRO A 460 -25.24 -9.19 -9.84
CA PRO A 460 -25.15 -8.58 -8.52
C PRO A 460 -23.75 -8.56 -7.91
N PHE A 461 -22.85 -9.45 -8.34
CA PHE A 461 -21.49 -9.52 -7.82
C PHE A 461 -20.64 -8.30 -8.21
N VAL A 462 -20.83 -7.79 -9.42
CA VAL A 462 -20.10 -6.61 -9.96
C VAL A 462 -20.97 -5.36 -10.06
N ALA A 463 -22.17 -5.38 -9.48
CA ALA A 463 -23.13 -4.28 -9.60
C ALA A 463 -22.58 -2.95 -9.07
N ASP A 464 -21.73 -2.99 -8.04
CA ASP A 464 -21.11 -1.80 -7.45
C ASP A 464 -20.07 -1.15 -8.37
N ILE A 465 -19.49 -1.90 -9.33
CA ILE A 465 -18.52 -1.38 -10.31
C ILE A 465 -19.20 -0.51 -11.38
N VAL A 466 -20.44 -0.85 -11.73
CA VAL A 466 -21.20 -0.19 -12.79
C VAL A 466 -22.30 0.73 -12.23
N ALA A 467 -22.26 1.01 -10.93
CA ALA A 467 -23.28 1.80 -10.26
C ALA A 467 -23.23 3.25 -10.74
N GLY A 468 -24.29 3.68 -11.44
CA GLY A 468 -24.38 5.03 -12.00
C GLY A 468 -23.53 5.24 -13.26
N VAL A 469 -23.07 4.15 -13.89
CA VAL A 469 -22.37 4.17 -15.17
C VAL A 469 -23.36 3.78 -16.27
N ASP A 470 -23.60 4.66 -17.24
CA ASP A 470 -24.50 4.40 -18.37
C ASP A 470 -23.76 4.45 -19.72
N GLN A 471 -22.70 5.27 -19.83
CA GLN A 471 -22.01 5.60 -21.05
C GLN A 471 -20.50 5.72 -20.82
N VAL A 472 -19.72 4.80 -21.41
CA VAL A 472 -18.25 4.84 -21.37
C VAL A 472 -17.70 4.90 -22.79
N LEU A 473 -16.78 5.82 -23.04
CA LEU A 473 -16.12 5.93 -24.34
C LEU A 473 -15.12 4.79 -24.51
N MET A 474 -15.27 4.04 -25.59
CA MET A 474 -14.32 3.04 -26.05
C MET A 474 -13.65 3.60 -27.30
N HIS A 475 -12.53 4.30 -27.10
CA HIS A 475 -11.75 4.89 -28.18
C HIS A 475 -10.78 3.85 -28.74
N GLY A 476 -10.87 3.55 -30.04
CA GLY A 476 -10.18 2.40 -30.63
C GLY A 476 -10.79 1.04 -30.22
N PRO A 477 -12.12 0.85 -30.37
CA PRO A 477 -12.80 -0.25 -29.70
C PRO A 477 -12.59 -1.61 -30.39
N THR A 478 -12.26 -2.62 -29.60
CA THR A 478 -12.38 -4.05 -29.95
C THR A 478 -13.31 -4.80 -29.00
N SER A 479 -13.72 -6.03 -29.35
CA SER A 479 -14.43 -6.97 -28.46
C SER A 479 -13.46 -7.85 -27.67
N LEU A 480 -14.00 -8.54 -26.66
CA LEU A 480 -13.27 -9.51 -25.86
C LEU A 480 -13.84 -10.91 -26.05
N TYR A 481 -12.97 -11.90 -26.08
CA TYR A 481 -13.33 -13.31 -26.09
C TYR A 481 -12.71 -14.05 -24.90
N GLY A 482 -13.29 -15.20 -24.56
CA GLY A 482 -12.82 -16.05 -23.47
C GLY A 482 -12.07 -17.30 -23.95
N SER A 483 -11.23 -17.89 -23.11
CA SER A 483 -10.57 -19.19 -23.30
C SER A 483 -10.75 -20.06 -22.08
N SER A 484 -11.13 -21.33 -22.24
CA SER A 484 -11.28 -22.25 -21.10
C SER A 484 -9.96 -22.84 -20.58
N SER A 485 -8.82 -22.52 -21.18
CA SER A 485 -7.51 -23.11 -20.86
C SER A 485 -6.42 -22.09 -20.48
N ALA A 486 -6.79 -20.83 -20.23
CA ALA A 486 -5.86 -19.72 -19.98
C ALA A 486 -4.73 -19.64 -21.02
N THR A 487 -5.07 -19.91 -22.28
CA THR A 487 -4.17 -19.82 -23.43
C THR A 487 -4.92 -19.08 -24.53
N ALA A 488 -4.28 -18.05 -25.10
CA ALA A 488 -4.87 -17.26 -26.17
C ALA A 488 -5.17 -18.16 -27.38
N ASP A 489 -6.27 -17.86 -28.08
CA ASP A 489 -6.77 -18.56 -29.26
C ASP A 489 -7.16 -20.05 -29.05
N ALA A 490 -6.97 -20.60 -27.84
CA ALA A 490 -7.37 -21.95 -27.49
C ALA A 490 -8.77 -21.98 -26.88
N ASP A 491 -9.55 -23.03 -27.19
CA ASP A 491 -10.85 -23.30 -26.58
C ASP A 491 -11.78 -22.06 -26.47
N VAL A 492 -11.85 -21.30 -27.57
CA VAL A 492 -12.50 -19.99 -27.66
C VAL A 492 -13.97 -20.04 -27.24
N VAL A 493 -14.36 -19.06 -26.42
CA VAL A 493 -15.71 -18.83 -25.90
C VAL A 493 -16.13 -17.40 -26.26
N SER A 494 -17.27 -17.25 -26.95
CA SER A 494 -17.94 -15.95 -27.08
C SER A 494 -18.54 -15.57 -25.72
N LEU A 495 -18.10 -14.44 -25.15
CA LEU A 495 -18.53 -13.99 -23.82
C LEU A 495 -19.94 -13.39 -23.82
N GLU A 496 -20.51 -13.12 -25.00
CA GLU A 496 -21.89 -12.67 -25.16
C GLU A 496 -22.91 -13.80 -24.92
N THR A 497 -22.49 -15.05 -25.15
CA THR A 497 -23.38 -16.22 -25.15
C THR A 497 -22.90 -17.37 -24.28
N GLY A 498 -21.60 -17.41 -23.98
CA GLY A 498 -20.97 -18.34 -23.06
C GLY A 498 -20.57 -17.67 -21.75
N SER A 499 -19.96 -18.45 -20.88
CA SER A 499 -19.43 -17.99 -19.59
C SER A 499 -18.17 -18.77 -19.24
N ILE A 500 -17.27 -18.12 -18.52
CA ILE A 500 -16.11 -18.73 -17.90
C ILE A 500 -16.23 -18.49 -16.39
N ASP A 501 -15.89 -19.49 -15.59
CA ASP A 501 -15.94 -19.36 -14.14
C ASP A 501 -15.10 -18.15 -13.70
N ASN A 502 -15.65 -17.36 -12.76
CA ASN A 502 -15.03 -16.14 -12.23
C ASN A 502 -14.79 -15.00 -13.23
N VAL A 503 -15.25 -15.10 -14.48
CA VAL A 503 -15.20 -14.01 -15.46
C VAL A 503 -16.56 -13.33 -15.53
N TYR A 504 -16.57 -12.01 -15.30
CA TYR A 504 -17.74 -11.17 -15.32
C TYR A 504 -17.58 -10.05 -16.35
N PRO A 505 -18.38 -10.03 -17.43
CA PRO A 505 -18.48 -8.86 -18.27
C PRO A 505 -19.02 -7.66 -17.48
N LEU A 506 -18.40 -6.50 -17.68
CA LEU A 506 -18.75 -5.23 -17.03
C LEU A 506 -19.49 -4.30 -17.98
N LEU A 507 -18.93 -4.10 -19.18
CA LEU A 507 -19.46 -3.20 -20.19
C LEU A 507 -19.71 -3.95 -21.50
N TYR A 508 -20.76 -3.53 -22.18
CA TYR A 508 -21.17 -4.04 -23.50
C TYR A 508 -21.34 -2.88 -24.48
N TYR A 509 -21.01 -3.14 -25.74
CA TYR A 509 -21.44 -2.29 -26.85
C TYR A 509 -22.95 -2.43 -27.08
N GLY A 510 -23.56 -1.44 -27.73
CA GLY A 510 -25.00 -1.49 -28.02
C GLY A 510 -25.35 -2.49 -29.12
N ALA A 511 -26.59 -2.98 -29.14
CA ALA A 511 -27.07 -3.96 -30.12
C ALA A 511 -26.96 -3.55 -31.60
N SER A 512 -26.70 -2.26 -31.88
CA SER A 512 -26.44 -1.72 -33.22
C SER A 512 -24.97 -1.67 -33.62
N ALA A 513 -24.06 -1.99 -32.69
CA ALA A 513 -22.64 -2.08 -32.97
C ALA A 513 -22.39 -3.18 -33.99
N THR A 514 -21.40 -2.95 -34.86
CA THR A 514 -21.02 -3.85 -35.94
C THR A 514 -19.53 -4.12 -35.89
N ILE A 515 -19.15 -5.37 -36.12
CA ILE A 515 -17.75 -5.75 -36.31
C ILE A 515 -17.30 -5.37 -37.71
N GLY A 516 -16.16 -4.70 -37.79
CA GLY A 516 -15.39 -4.53 -39.01
C GLY A 516 -14.03 -5.18 -38.83
N ASP A 517 -13.76 -6.21 -39.61
CA ASP A 517 -12.42 -6.79 -39.75
C ASP A 517 -11.71 -6.08 -40.92
N SER A 518 -10.55 -5.49 -40.63
CA SER A 518 -9.72 -4.80 -41.62
C SER A 518 -8.39 -5.49 -41.88
N ASP A 519 -8.15 -6.67 -41.29
CA ASP A 519 -6.90 -7.40 -41.40
C ASP A 519 -7.00 -8.66 -42.30
N LEU A 520 -6.03 -9.58 -42.16
CA LEU A 520 -5.98 -10.85 -42.90
C LEU A 520 -6.26 -12.07 -42.00
N VAL A 521 -6.40 -11.88 -40.70
CA VAL A 521 -6.61 -12.88 -39.65
C VAL A 521 -8.09 -12.84 -39.25
N PRO A 522 -8.88 -13.85 -39.65
CA PRO A 522 -10.31 -13.85 -39.32
C PRO A 522 -10.56 -13.76 -37.80
N PRO A 523 -11.65 -13.11 -37.38
CA PRO A 523 -12.04 -13.11 -35.97
C PRO A 523 -12.26 -14.54 -35.45
N LEU A 524 -12.05 -14.74 -34.16
CA LEU A 524 -12.03 -16.03 -33.48
C LEU A 524 -13.40 -16.42 -32.93
N ALA A 525 -14.01 -15.51 -32.16
CA ALA A 525 -15.28 -15.72 -31.47
C ALA A 525 -16.46 -15.13 -32.24
N ASN A 526 -16.21 -14.10 -33.04
CA ASN A 526 -17.23 -13.43 -33.85
C ASN A 526 -16.95 -13.56 -35.36
N ALA A 527 -17.75 -12.89 -36.20
CA ALA A 527 -17.51 -12.80 -37.64
C ALA A 527 -17.59 -11.35 -38.15
N ASP A 528 -16.85 -11.07 -39.23
CA ASP A 528 -16.91 -9.78 -39.92
C ASP A 528 -18.34 -9.44 -40.37
N GLY A 529 -18.79 -8.23 -40.03
CA GLY A 529 -20.14 -7.75 -40.30
C GLY A 529 -21.22 -8.21 -39.32
N ASP A 530 -20.89 -8.99 -38.28
CA ASP A 530 -21.83 -9.28 -37.20
C ASP A 530 -22.31 -7.97 -36.54
N SER A 531 -23.54 -8.00 -36.02
CA SER A 531 -24.09 -6.90 -35.23
C SER A 531 -24.65 -7.42 -33.91
N GLY A 532 -24.37 -6.74 -32.80
CA GLY A 532 -24.81 -7.20 -31.49
C GLY A 532 -24.18 -6.46 -30.31
N GLU A 533 -24.55 -6.93 -29.12
CA GLU A 533 -24.02 -6.44 -27.85
C GLU A 533 -22.72 -7.18 -27.53
N PHE A 534 -21.61 -6.74 -28.10
CA PHE A 534 -20.30 -7.36 -27.87
C PHE A 534 -19.71 -6.93 -26.53
N VAL A 535 -18.92 -7.79 -25.90
CA VAL A 535 -18.29 -7.48 -24.61
C VAL A 535 -17.13 -6.49 -24.80
N ALA A 536 -17.17 -5.38 -24.05
CA ALA A 536 -16.19 -4.28 -24.15
C ALA A 536 -15.17 -4.31 -23.01
N VAL A 537 -15.58 -4.72 -21.80
CA VAL A 537 -14.73 -4.83 -20.61
C VAL A 537 -15.15 -6.04 -19.76
N THR A 538 -14.20 -6.76 -19.21
CA THR A 538 -14.43 -7.85 -18.24
C THR A 538 -13.56 -7.68 -17.00
N ILE A 539 -14.00 -8.29 -15.90
CA ILE A 539 -13.18 -8.57 -14.73
C ILE A 539 -13.16 -10.08 -14.45
N GLU A 540 -11.98 -10.63 -14.24
CA GLU A 540 -11.73 -11.99 -13.79
C GLU A 540 -11.22 -11.96 -12.35
N ILE A 541 -11.90 -12.67 -11.46
CA ILE A 541 -11.51 -12.78 -10.04
C ILE A 541 -10.87 -14.13 -9.75
N ASN A 542 -10.11 -14.22 -8.66
CA ASN A 542 -9.39 -15.46 -8.29
C ASN A 542 -8.49 -15.96 -9.44
N ALA A 543 -7.93 -15.02 -10.19
CA ALA A 543 -7.10 -15.25 -11.36
C ALA A 543 -5.67 -15.66 -10.95
N GLY A 544 -4.92 -16.15 -11.94
CA GLY A 544 -3.53 -16.56 -11.77
C GLY A 544 -3.37 -17.85 -10.98
N THR A 545 -2.13 -18.31 -10.86
CA THR A 545 -1.80 -19.60 -10.23
C THR A 545 -2.02 -19.59 -8.71
N ALA A 546 -1.91 -18.43 -8.06
CA ALA A 546 -2.22 -18.25 -6.64
C ALA A 546 -3.73 -18.28 -6.35
N GLY A 547 -4.57 -18.01 -7.35
CA GLY A 547 -6.04 -18.02 -7.20
C GLY A 547 -6.58 -16.86 -6.36
N THR A 548 -5.81 -15.78 -6.19
CA THR A 548 -6.21 -14.57 -5.45
C THR A 548 -5.99 -13.28 -6.25
N GLY A 549 -5.57 -13.39 -7.51
CA GLY A 549 -5.41 -12.24 -8.39
C GLY A 549 -6.74 -11.73 -8.95
N VAL A 550 -6.72 -10.50 -9.46
CA VAL A 550 -7.81 -9.90 -10.23
C VAL A 550 -7.26 -9.38 -11.55
N ILE A 551 -7.90 -9.74 -12.67
CA ILE A 551 -7.53 -9.27 -14.01
C ILE A 551 -8.69 -8.52 -14.63
N VAL A 552 -8.46 -7.29 -15.10
CA VAL A 552 -9.40 -6.53 -15.92
C VAL A 552 -8.86 -6.49 -17.34
N VAL A 553 -9.72 -6.80 -18.31
CA VAL A 553 -9.39 -6.70 -19.74
C VAL A 553 -10.37 -5.74 -20.38
N SER A 554 -9.86 -4.78 -21.16
CA SER A 554 -10.70 -3.82 -21.88
C SER A 554 -10.31 -3.71 -23.35
N GLY A 555 -11.32 -3.60 -24.21
CA GLY A 555 -11.15 -3.39 -25.65
C GLY A 555 -10.76 -1.96 -26.05
N ALA A 556 -10.47 -1.09 -25.07
CA ALA A 556 -9.91 0.24 -25.23
C ALA A 556 -8.93 0.51 -24.09
N SER A 557 -8.06 1.52 -24.24
CA SER A 557 -7.07 1.84 -23.23
C SER A 557 -7.68 2.61 -22.05
N PRO A 558 -7.47 2.16 -20.79
CA PRO A 558 -7.95 2.87 -19.62
C PRO A 558 -7.21 4.19 -19.37
N TYR A 559 -5.98 4.35 -19.88
CA TYR A 559 -5.17 5.57 -19.79
C TYR A 559 -4.25 5.73 -21.02
N GLY A 560 -3.54 6.84 -21.16
CA GLY A 560 -2.47 7.03 -22.15
C GLY A 560 -2.89 7.21 -23.62
N ASP A 561 -4.08 6.72 -24.02
CA ASP A 561 -4.66 7.07 -25.32
C ASP A 561 -5.23 8.49 -25.29
N TYR A 562 -5.32 9.14 -26.45
CA TYR A 562 -5.72 10.54 -26.53
C TYR A 562 -7.14 10.83 -26.07
N GLN A 563 -8.01 9.82 -26.02
CA GLN A 563 -9.28 9.85 -25.30
C GLN A 563 -9.42 8.53 -24.53
N PRO A 564 -8.88 8.47 -23.31
CA PRO A 564 -8.88 7.25 -22.52
C PRO A 564 -10.27 6.97 -21.97
N MET A 565 -10.50 5.74 -21.49
CA MET A 565 -11.80 5.32 -20.96
C MET A 565 -12.30 6.18 -19.81
N PHE A 566 -11.44 6.89 -19.07
CA PHE A 566 -11.87 7.79 -17.97
C PHE A 566 -12.45 9.13 -18.44
N THR A 567 -12.57 9.36 -19.75
CA THR A 567 -13.09 10.61 -20.31
C THR A 567 -14.54 10.87 -19.84
N THR A 568 -14.83 12.10 -19.41
CA THR A 568 -16.15 12.52 -18.89
C THR A 568 -17.02 13.25 -19.91
N GLU A 569 -16.43 13.77 -20.99
CA GLU A 569 -17.16 14.35 -22.12
C GLU A 569 -16.34 14.24 -23.40
N TYR A 570 -16.95 13.78 -24.50
CA TYR A 570 -16.32 13.84 -25.82
C TYR A 570 -17.31 14.25 -26.90
N TYR A 571 -16.98 15.29 -27.67
CA TYR A 571 -17.90 15.91 -28.65
C TYR A 571 -19.30 16.20 -28.08
N THR A 572 -19.37 16.82 -26.90
CA THR A 572 -20.63 17.19 -26.20
C THR A 572 -21.50 16.00 -25.74
N VAL A 573 -20.98 14.78 -25.83
CA VAL A 573 -21.60 13.59 -25.24
C VAL A 573 -21.06 13.46 -23.81
N PRO A 574 -21.90 13.58 -22.77
CA PRO A 574 -21.49 13.29 -21.40
C PRO A 574 -21.21 11.79 -21.25
N LEU A 575 -20.23 11.46 -20.41
CA LEU A 575 -19.73 10.10 -20.19
C LEU A 575 -19.44 9.92 -18.70
N GLU A 576 -19.51 8.68 -18.22
CA GLU A 576 -19.20 8.29 -16.85
C GLU A 576 -17.94 7.41 -16.77
N GLY A 577 -17.02 7.62 -17.71
CA GLY A 577 -15.77 6.89 -17.78
C GLY A 577 -14.92 7.03 -16.52
N ASP A 578 -14.89 8.22 -15.93
CA ASP A 578 -14.15 8.53 -14.72
C ASP A 578 -14.64 7.73 -13.52
N ALA A 579 -15.96 7.65 -13.36
CA ALA A 579 -16.61 6.87 -12.32
C ALA A 579 -16.33 5.37 -12.53
N PHE A 580 -16.48 4.88 -13.77
CA PHE A 580 -16.24 3.49 -14.10
C PHE A 580 -14.81 3.04 -13.82
N VAL A 581 -13.80 3.78 -14.30
CA VAL A 581 -12.39 3.41 -14.12
C VAL A 581 -12.02 3.38 -12.64
N LYS A 582 -12.44 4.37 -11.86
CA LYS A 582 -12.19 4.40 -10.40
C LYS A 582 -12.86 3.24 -9.69
N GLN A 583 -14.17 3.04 -9.91
CA GLN A 583 -14.91 1.95 -9.26
C GLN A 583 -14.32 0.57 -9.61
N THR A 584 -13.83 0.39 -10.84
CA THR A 584 -13.19 -0.86 -11.28
C THR A 584 -11.84 -1.08 -10.58
N ILE A 585 -11.01 -0.04 -10.47
CA ILE A 585 -9.73 -0.11 -9.74
C ILE A 585 -9.99 -0.36 -8.25
N ASP A 586 -10.88 0.42 -7.63
CA ASP A 586 -11.19 0.30 -6.20
C ASP A 586 -11.67 -1.12 -5.86
N PHE A 587 -12.64 -1.64 -6.63
CA PHE A 587 -13.15 -3.00 -6.44
C PHE A 587 -12.04 -4.04 -6.66
N GLY A 588 -11.26 -3.92 -7.73
CA GLY A 588 -10.25 -4.91 -8.09
C GLY A 588 -9.10 -4.95 -7.10
N MET A 589 -8.64 -3.79 -6.64
CA MET A 589 -7.63 -3.65 -5.59
C MET A 589 -8.14 -4.19 -4.26
N ASP A 590 -9.34 -3.81 -3.83
CA ASP A 590 -9.91 -4.29 -2.56
C ASP A 590 -10.12 -5.81 -2.58
N TYR A 591 -10.70 -6.36 -3.66
CA TYR A 591 -10.90 -7.81 -3.78
C TYR A 591 -9.56 -8.57 -3.78
N ALA A 592 -8.53 -8.06 -4.46
CA ALA A 592 -7.22 -8.70 -4.51
C ALA A 592 -6.52 -8.69 -3.14
N MET A 593 -6.62 -7.60 -2.37
CA MET A 593 -5.96 -7.50 -1.06
C MET A 593 -6.76 -8.15 0.06
N ASN A 594 -8.09 -8.11 -0.04
CA ASN A 594 -9.03 -8.60 0.95
C ASN A 594 -10.04 -9.54 0.27
N PRO A 595 -9.61 -10.70 -0.27
CA PRO A 595 -10.50 -11.59 -0.98
C PRO A 595 -11.64 -11.98 -0.04
N PHE A 596 -12.85 -11.53 -0.38
CA PHE A 596 -14.04 -11.88 0.37
C PHE A 596 -14.09 -13.40 0.45
N THR A 597 -14.04 -13.97 1.65
CA THR A 597 -14.49 -15.36 1.80
C THR A 597 -15.96 -15.33 1.44
N PRO A 598 -16.42 -15.95 0.34
CA PRO A 598 -17.80 -15.83 -0.08
C PRO A 598 -18.64 -16.53 0.98
N THR A 599 -19.19 -15.76 1.92
CA THR A 599 -20.32 -16.22 2.70
C THR A 599 -21.46 -16.22 1.70
N GLY A 600 -21.67 -17.37 1.06
CA GLY A 600 -22.63 -17.54 -0.02
C GLY A 600 -23.98 -16.89 0.30
N PRO A 601 -24.78 -16.54 -0.73
CA PRO A 601 -25.74 -15.44 -0.76
C PRO A 601 -26.50 -15.29 0.57
N GLY A 602 -25.88 -14.57 1.47
CA GLY A 602 -26.35 -14.27 2.80
C GLY A 602 -26.11 -12.79 2.93
N LEU A 603 -27.20 -12.02 2.83
CA LEU A 603 -27.23 -10.58 3.06
C LEU A 603 -26.15 -10.20 4.08
N ALA A 604 -25.15 -9.43 3.66
CA ALA A 604 -24.24 -8.77 4.58
C ALA A 604 -25.12 -7.93 5.51
N ILE A 605 -25.44 -8.46 6.69
CA ILE A 605 -26.18 -7.70 7.68
C ILE A 605 -25.14 -6.78 8.29
N ASP A 606 -25.19 -5.51 7.90
CA ASP A 606 -24.49 -4.42 8.55
C ASP A 606 -24.52 -4.65 10.09
N PRO A 607 -23.36 -4.76 10.77
CA PRO A 607 -23.29 -4.97 12.20
C PRO A 607 -24.11 -3.97 13.01
N VAL A 608 -24.27 -2.74 12.51
CA VAL A 608 -25.12 -1.69 13.09
C VAL A 608 -26.60 -2.05 12.98
N LEU A 609 -27.03 -2.63 11.86
CA LEU A 609 -28.38 -3.12 11.65
C LEU A 609 -28.66 -4.35 12.54
N LEU A 610 -27.67 -5.24 12.71
CA LEU A 610 -27.75 -6.40 13.59
C LEU A 610 -27.90 -5.98 15.07
N MET A 611 -27.11 -4.99 15.52
CA MET A 611 -27.25 -4.41 16.86
C MET A 611 -28.63 -3.76 17.06
N GLY A 612 -29.17 -3.10 16.03
CA GLY A 612 -30.53 -2.55 16.05
C GLY A 612 -31.62 -3.62 16.21
N ILE A 613 -31.48 -4.75 15.49
CA ILE A 613 -32.41 -5.89 15.57
C ILE A 613 -32.31 -6.59 16.94
N VAL A 614 -31.11 -6.83 17.44
CA VAL A 614 -30.89 -7.43 18.77
C VAL A 614 -31.45 -6.52 19.87
N GLY A 615 -31.22 -5.20 19.78
CA GLY A 615 -31.79 -4.21 20.70
C GLY A 615 -33.32 -4.23 20.70
N ALA A 616 -33.96 -4.27 19.52
CA ALA A 616 -35.41 -4.34 19.40
C ALA A 616 -35.98 -5.65 19.99
N VAL A 617 -35.32 -6.78 19.76
CA VAL A 617 -35.75 -8.09 20.30
C VAL A 617 -35.63 -8.11 21.83
N VAL A 618 -34.55 -7.56 22.40
CA VAL A 618 -34.38 -7.45 23.86
C VAL A 618 -35.48 -6.58 24.47
N VAL A 619 -35.82 -5.45 23.84
CA VAL A 619 -36.91 -4.57 24.30
C VAL A 619 -38.26 -5.29 24.25
N VAL A 620 -38.55 -6.05 23.18
CA VAL A 620 -39.80 -6.84 23.08
C VAL A 620 -39.85 -7.93 24.15
N ILE A 621 -38.74 -8.63 24.41
CA ILE A 621 -38.66 -9.65 25.47
C ILE A 621 -38.90 -9.01 26.84
N ILE A 622 -38.29 -7.86 27.13
CA ILE A 622 -38.51 -7.12 28.38
C ILE A 622 -39.97 -6.73 28.53
N ILE A 623 -40.60 -6.20 27.47
CA ILE A 623 -42.03 -5.82 27.48
C ILE A 623 -42.89 -7.06 27.75
N VAL A 624 -42.64 -8.19 27.09
CA VAL A 624 -43.41 -9.43 27.28
C VAL A 624 -43.24 -9.98 28.71
N VAL A 625 -42.03 -9.94 29.27
CA VAL A 625 -41.75 -10.38 30.64
C VAL A 625 -42.41 -9.46 31.67
N VAL A 626 -42.38 -8.15 31.45
CA VAL A 626 -43.04 -7.16 32.33
C VAL A 626 -44.57 -7.27 32.24
N MET A 627 -45.12 -7.50 31.04
CA MET A 627 -46.55 -7.69 30.85
C MET A 627 -47.05 -9.02 31.42
N LYS A 628 -46.23 -10.08 31.49
CA LYS A 628 -46.57 -11.34 32.16
C LYS A 628 -46.48 -11.29 33.69
N ARG A 629 -45.83 -10.26 34.27
CA ARG A 629 -45.68 -10.08 35.72
C ARG A 629 -46.72 -9.12 36.33
N ARG A 630 -47.65 -8.61 35.52
CA ARG A 630 -48.89 -7.95 35.97
C ARG A 630 -50.05 -8.90 35.74
#